data_AF-A0A7V0KR55-F1
#
_entry.id   AF-A0A7V0KR55-F1
#
_cell.length_a   1.000
_cell.length_b   1.000
_cell.length_c   1.000
_cell.angle_alpha   90.00
_cell.angle_beta   90.00
_cell.angle_gamma   90.00
#
_symmetry.space_group_name_H-M   'P 1'
#
loop_
_entity.id
_entity.type
_entity.pdbx_description
1 polymer ?
#
loop_
_entity_poly.entity_id
_entity_poly.type
_entity_poly.pdbx_seq_one_letter_code
_entity_poly.pdbx_strand_id
1 'polypeptide(L)'
;AFAHFDMDEVATSTYPYVLVLTLSIHSVVAGIALGAQQNLTNISFIFLAILAHKATAGFALGVSLARNEVPIRRSYALVGLFGAMTPLGIVLGMVVSSLLASRGGGLFDAAFLALAAGTFIYISALDILQDEFLRPGSRWAKWLSAAFAVALMALLSIWV
;
A
#
# COMPACT_ATOMS: atom_id res chain seq x y z
N ALA A 1 -4.88 -26.37 -25.12
CA ALA A 1 -3.54 -25.73 -25.08
C ALA A 1 -3.58 -24.26 -25.46
N PHE A 2 -4.48 -23.78 -26.33
CA PHE A 2 -4.54 -22.37 -26.77
C PHE A 2 -5.26 -21.39 -25.83
N ALA A 3 -6.04 -21.85 -24.83
CA ALA A 3 -6.74 -20.96 -23.88
C ALA A 3 -5.93 -20.62 -22.61
N HIS A 4 -4.81 -21.30 -22.36
CA HIS A 4 -3.94 -21.00 -21.22
C HIS A 4 -2.94 -19.88 -21.54
N PHE A 5 -2.63 -19.66 -22.82
CA PHE A 5 -1.65 -18.67 -23.26
C PHE A 5 -2.19 -17.22 -23.22
N ASP A 6 -3.50 -17.03 -23.44
CA ASP A 6 -4.13 -15.70 -23.45
C ASP A 6 -4.30 -15.08 -22.05
N MET A 7 -4.58 -15.91 -21.04
CA MET A 7 -4.81 -15.40 -19.67
C MET A 7 -3.53 -14.88 -19.03
N ASP A 8 -2.38 -15.52 -19.32
CA ASP A 8 -1.08 -15.15 -18.75
C ASP A 8 -0.51 -13.86 -19.39
N GLU A 9 -0.78 -13.64 -20.68
CA GLU A 9 -0.34 -12.45 -21.43
C GLU A 9 -1.21 -11.21 -21.14
N VAL A 10 -2.53 -11.39 -20.96
CA VAL A 10 -3.44 -10.31 -20.54
C VAL A 10 -3.24 -9.93 -19.06
N ALA A 11 -2.93 -10.91 -18.20
CA ALA A 11 -2.68 -10.69 -16.78
C ALA A 11 -1.43 -9.83 -16.54
N THR A 12 -0.34 -10.06 -17.28
CA THR A 12 0.90 -9.27 -17.16
C THR A 12 0.71 -7.81 -17.59
N SER A 13 -0.02 -7.56 -18.68
CA SER A 13 -0.33 -6.20 -19.16
C SER A 13 -1.23 -5.39 -18.22
N THR A 14 -2.14 -6.06 -17.50
CA THR A 14 -3.14 -5.40 -16.63
C THR A 14 -2.67 -5.26 -15.17
N TYR A 15 -1.78 -6.15 -14.72
CA TYR A 15 -1.24 -6.21 -13.36
C TYR A 15 -0.82 -4.85 -12.77
N PRO A 16 -0.01 -4.00 -13.43
CA PRO A 16 0.40 -2.72 -12.84
C PRO A 16 -0.79 -1.80 -12.53
N TYR A 17 -1.86 -1.85 -13.33
CA TYR A 17 -3.06 -1.04 -13.10
C TYR A 17 -3.88 -1.55 -11.92
N VAL A 18 -3.98 -2.87 -11.76
CA VAL A 18 -4.60 -3.50 -10.58
C VAL A 18 -3.81 -3.13 -9.33
N LEU A 19 -2.47 -3.21 -9.38
CA LEU A 19 -1.61 -2.84 -8.26
C LEU A 19 -1.78 -1.36 -7.87
N VAL A 20 -1.86 -0.43 -8.83
CA VAL A 20 -2.17 0.99 -8.56
C VAL A 20 -3.52 1.13 -7.86
N LEU A 21 -4.55 0.46 -8.37
CA LEU A 21 -5.90 0.52 -7.81
C LEU A 21 -5.93 0.01 -6.37
N THR A 22 -5.39 -1.17 -6.11
CA THR A 22 -5.38 -1.77 -4.76
C THR A 22 -4.58 -0.92 -3.78
N LEU A 23 -3.39 -0.47 -4.17
CA LEU A 23 -2.56 0.44 -3.36
C LEU A 23 -3.24 1.79 -3.11
N SER A 24 -4.01 2.29 -4.08
CA SER A 24 -4.78 3.54 -3.95
C SER A 24 -5.90 3.41 -2.92
N ILE A 25 -6.68 2.34 -2.99
CA ILE A 25 -7.75 2.05 -2.03
C ILE A 25 -7.14 1.91 -0.62
N HIS A 26 -6.08 1.13 -0.47
CA HIS A 26 -5.37 0.99 0.80
C HIS A 26 -4.86 2.35 1.33
N SER A 27 -4.31 3.19 0.46
CA SER A 27 -3.82 4.53 0.83
C SER A 27 -4.93 5.44 1.34
N VAL A 28 -6.15 5.35 0.80
CA VAL A 28 -7.31 6.09 1.29
C VAL A 28 -7.68 5.59 2.69
N VAL A 29 -7.78 4.27 2.89
CA VAL A 29 -8.12 3.66 4.19
C VAL A 29 -7.10 4.05 5.26
N ALA A 30 -5.81 3.94 4.97
CA ALA A 30 -4.74 4.34 5.88
C ALA A 30 -4.77 5.86 6.16
N GLY A 31 -5.07 6.68 5.15
CA GLY A 31 -5.25 8.11 5.30
C GLY A 31 -6.43 8.46 6.22
N ILE A 32 -7.57 7.77 6.07
CA ILE A 32 -8.75 7.96 6.94
C ILE A 32 -8.38 7.61 8.39
N ALA A 33 -7.70 6.48 8.61
CA ALA A 33 -7.24 6.07 9.94
C ALA A 33 -6.35 7.14 10.60
N LEU A 34 -5.41 7.71 9.84
CA LEU A 34 -4.55 8.80 10.32
C LEU A 34 -5.34 10.09 10.59
N GLY A 35 -6.19 10.51 9.64
CA GLY A 35 -6.95 11.75 9.73
C GLY A 35 -8.02 11.76 10.83
N ALA A 36 -8.45 10.58 11.27
CA ALA A 36 -9.44 10.46 12.35
C ALA A 36 -8.84 10.59 13.76
N GLN A 37 -7.53 10.38 13.90
CA GLN A 37 -6.84 10.47 15.19
C GLN A 37 -6.91 11.88 15.79
N GLN A 38 -7.14 11.95 17.10
CA GLN A 38 -7.15 13.20 17.86
C GLN A 38 -5.90 13.40 18.72
N ASN A 39 -5.12 12.33 18.96
CA ASN A 39 -3.92 12.39 19.78
C ASN A 39 -2.69 12.66 18.90
N LEU A 40 -2.02 13.79 19.13
CA LEU A 40 -0.82 14.20 18.37
C LEU A 40 0.30 13.16 18.38
N THR A 41 0.46 12.42 19.48
CA THR A 41 1.45 11.33 19.59
C THR A 41 1.10 10.22 18.60
N ASN A 42 -0.14 9.73 18.61
CA ASN A 42 -0.61 8.69 17.68
C ASN A 42 -0.54 9.17 16.22
N ILE A 43 -0.90 10.42 15.96
CA ILE A 43 -0.80 11.03 14.62
C ILE A 43 0.65 10.94 14.13
N SER A 44 1.62 11.34 14.96
CA SER A 44 3.03 11.33 14.56
C SER A 44 3.54 9.91 14.27
N PHE A 45 3.15 8.93 15.10
CA PHE A 45 3.53 7.53 14.93
C PHE A 45 2.91 6.92 13.67
N ILE A 46 1.59 7.05 13.49
CA ILE A 46 0.89 6.52 12.32
C ILE A 46 1.39 7.22 11.04
N PHE A 47 1.67 8.52 11.09
CA PHE A 47 2.22 9.24 9.95
C PHE A 47 3.60 8.73 9.55
N LEU A 48 4.51 8.53 10.50
CA LEU A 48 5.84 7.99 10.23
C LEU A 48 5.77 6.56 9.68
N ALA A 49 4.88 5.73 10.25
CA ALA A 49 4.60 4.39 9.75
C ALA A 49 4.13 4.43 8.28
N ILE A 50 3.14 5.28 7.96
CA ILE A 50 2.62 5.48 6.60
C ILE A 50 3.74 5.94 5.67
N LEU A 51 4.53 6.92 6.06
CA LEU A 51 5.61 7.45 5.23
C LEU A 51 6.62 6.35 4.85
N ALA A 52 7.03 5.55 5.84
CA ALA A 52 7.99 4.48 5.64
C ALA A 52 7.50 3.43 4.63
N HIS A 53 6.30 2.88 4.82
CA HIS A 53 5.81 1.84 3.93
C HIS A 53 5.22 2.37 2.62
N LYS A 54 4.82 3.65 2.55
CA LYS A 54 4.38 4.29 1.31
C LYS A 54 5.55 4.51 0.35
N ALA A 55 6.73 4.82 0.86
CA ALA A 55 7.95 4.91 0.05
C ALA A 55 8.32 3.54 -0.57
N THR A 56 8.30 2.47 0.23
CA THR A 56 8.60 1.11 -0.27
C THR A 56 7.53 0.59 -1.22
N ALA A 57 6.24 0.84 -0.93
CA ALA A 57 5.14 0.48 -1.84
C ALA A 57 5.20 1.28 -3.15
N GLY A 58 5.53 2.57 -3.09
CA GLY A 58 5.73 3.41 -4.28
C GLY A 58 6.91 2.93 -5.13
N PHE A 59 8.00 2.49 -4.51
CA PHE A 59 9.12 1.87 -5.21
C PHE A 59 8.70 0.56 -5.90
N ALA A 60 8.00 -0.34 -5.19
CA ALA A 60 7.51 -1.59 -5.78
C ALA A 60 6.55 -1.33 -6.95
N LEU A 61 5.66 -0.35 -6.82
CA LEU A 61 4.79 0.10 -7.91
C LEU A 61 5.59 0.65 -9.09
N GLY A 62 6.59 1.49 -8.85
CA GLY A 62 7.47 2.02 -9.90
C GLY A 62 8.22 0.91 -10.65
N VAL A 63 8.73 -0.09 -9.94
CA VAL A 63 9.36 -1.27 -10.53
C VAL A 63 8.35 -2.06 -11.37
N SER A 64 7.12 -2.27 -10.89
CA SER A 64 6.06 -2.93 -11.66
C SER A 64 5.71 -2.18 -12.94
N LEU A 65 5.58 -0.86 -12.88
CA LEU A 65 5.30 -0.01 -14.04
C LEU A 65 6.44 -0.06 -15.07
N ALA A 66 7.69 0.01 -14.61
CA ALA A 66 8.86 -0.07 -15.48
C ALA A 66 9.01 -1.45 -16.14
N ARG A 67 8.78 -2.52 -15.38
CA ARG A 67 8.86 -3.92 -15.88
C ARG A 67 7.79 -4.24 -16.92
N ASN A 68 6.61 -3.64 -16.82
CA ASN A 68 5.51 -3.80 -17.78
C ASN A 68 5.51 -2.72 -18.87
N GLU A 69 6.64 -2.02 -19.05
CA GLU A 69 6.87 -1.05 -20.12
C GLU A 69 5.80 0.06 -20.20
N VAL A 70 5.21 0.43 -19.06
CA VAL A 70 4.20 1.49 -19.01
C VAL A 70 4.88 2.82 -19.39
N PRO A 71 4.33 3.58 -20.37
CA PRO A 71 4.94 4.83 -20.82
C PRO A 71 5.23 5.78 -19.66
N ILE A 72 6.44 6.35 -19.61
CA ILE A 72 6.92 7.14 -18.47
C ILE A 72 5.95 8.26 -18.03
N ARG A 73 5.27 8.90 -18.99
CA ARG A 73 4.25 9.93 -18.72
C ARG A 73 3.06 9.36 -17.92
N ARG A 74 2.60 8.16 -18.28
CA ARG A 74 1.54 7.45 -17.55
C ARG A 74 2.03 6.96 -16.19
N SER A 75 3.27 6.47 -16.12
CA SER A 75 3.86 6.03 -14.85
C SER A 75 3.91 7.16 -13.82
N TYR A 76 4.33 8.37 -14.21
CA TYR A 76 4.25 9.53 -13.32
C TYR A 76 2.82 9.87 -12.88
N ALA A 77 1.85 9.80 -13.80
CA ALA A 77 0.45 10.04 -13.46
C ALA A 77 -0.11 9.01 -12.46
N LEU A 78 0.22 7.73 -12.65
CA LEU A 78 -0.23 6.63 -11.78
C LEU A 78 0.43 6.69 -10.39
N VAL A 79 1.73 6.98 -10.32
CA VAL A 79 2.42 7.19 -9.04
C VAL A 79 1.91 8.44 -8.33
N GLY A 80 1.63 9.52 -9.08
CA GLY A 80 1.02 10.73 -8.56
C GLY A 80 -0.38 10.48 -7.99
N LEU A 81 -1.20 9.68 -8.69
CA LEU A 81 -2.52 9.24 -8.22
C LEU A 81 -2.39 8.49 -6.89
N PHE A 82 -1.54 7.47 -6.82
CA PHE A 82 -1.26 6.71 -5.59
C PHE A 82 -0.78 7.62 -4.44
N GLY A 83 0.06 8.61 -4.75
CA GLY A 83 0.53 9.62 -3.79
C GLY A 83 -0.62 10.45 -3.21
N ALA A 84 -1.52 10.94 -4.07
CA ALA A 84 -2.63 11.83 -3.71
C ALA A 84 -3.73 11.15 -2.86
N MET A 85 -3.83 9.82 -2.91
CA MET A 85 -4.85 9.07 -2.16
C MET A 85 -4.69 9.16 -0.64
N THR A 86 -3.47 9.29 -0.13
CA THR A 86 -3.24 9.44 1.32
C THR A 86 -3.72 10.80 1.83
N PRO A 87 -3.33 11.95 1.24
CA PRO A 87 -3.93 13.25 1.58
C PRO A 87 -5.46 13.27 1.46
N LEU A 88 -6.01 12.67 0.41
CA LEU A 88 -7.47 12.54 0.25
C LEU A 88 -8.09 11.79 1.44
N GLY A 89 -7.53 10.63 1.81
CA GLY A 89 -7.97 9.86 2.97
C GLY A 89 -7.87 10.66 4.27
N ILE A 90 -6.79 11.41 4.48
CA ILE A 90 -6.60 12.26 5.69
C ILE A 90 -7.72 13.28 5.80
N VAL A 91 -8.03 14.00 4.72
CA VAL A 91 -9.11 15.00 4.70
C VAL A 91 -10.46 14.34 5.02
N LEU A 92 -10.74 13.17 4.43
CA LEU A 92 -11.95 12.41 4.72
C LEU A 92 -12.02 11.97 6.19
N GLY A 93 -10.91 11.46 6.74
CA GLY A 93 -10.81 11.07 8.16
C GLY A 93 -11.06 12.24 9.11
N MET A 94 -10.50 13.42 8.81
CA MET A 94 -10.73 14.64 9.60
C MET A 94 -12.21 15.02 9.63
N VAL A 95 -12.85 15.05 8.45
CA VAL A 95 -14.29 15.35 8.32
C VAL A 95 -15.12 14.33 9.12
N VAL A 96 -14.85 13.03 8.97
CA VAL A 96 -15.59 12.00 9.70
C VAL A 96 -15.37 12.13 11.21
N SER A 97 -14.15 12.39 11.68
CA SER A 97 -13.90 12.54 13.12
C SER A 97 -14.67 13.72 13.73
N SER A 98 -14.80 14.82 13.01
CA SER A 98 -15.58 15.99 13.45
C SER A 98 -17.06 15.67 13.61
N LEU A 99 -17.61 14.78 12.77
CA LEU A 99 -18.99 14.31 12.86
C LEU A 99 -19.18 13.29 13.99
N LEU A 100 -18.17 12.47 14.26
CA LEU A 100 -18.18 11.40 15.26
C LEU A 100 -17.75 11.85 16.67
N ALA A 101 -17.36 13.11 16.85
CA ALA A 101 -16.83 13.65 18.11
C ALA A 101 -17.71 13.42 19.35
N SER A 102 -19.01 13.13 19.17
CA SER A 102 -19.98 12.85 20.24
C SER A 102 -20.38 11.36 20.41
N ARG A 103 -19.88 10.43 19.58
CA ARG A 103 -20.46 9.06 19.47
C ARG A 103 -19.46 7.89 19.44
N GLY A 104 -18.24 8.05 19.93
CA GLY A 104 -17.29 6.94 20.13
C GLY A 104 -16.28 6.73 19.00
N GLY A 105 -15.49 7.77 18.69
CA GLY A 105 -14.45 7.75 17.66
C GLY A 105 -13.39 6.64 17.80
N GLY A 106 -13.13 6.12 19.02
CA GLY A 106 -12.11 5.10 19.23
C GLY A 106 -12.36 3.77 18.49
N LEU A 107 -13.63 3.35 18.34
CA LEU A 107 -13.94 2.13 17.58
C LEU A 107 -13.75 2.34 16.07
N PHE A 108 -14.09 3.54 15.57
CA PHE A 108 -13.87 3.91 14.18
C PHE A 108 -12.39 3.90 13.84
N ASP A 109 -11.57 4.54 14.67
CA ASP A 109 -10.11 4.60 14.53
C ASP A 109 -9.51 3.20 14.49
N ALA A 110 -9.87 2.34 15.45
CA ALA A 110 -9.38 0.97 15.54
C ALA A 110 -9.80 0.13 14.32
N ALA A 111 -11.04 0.28 13.84
CA ALA A 111 -11.54 -0.45 12.69
C ALA A 111 -10.79 -0.08 11.39
N PHE A 112 -10.58 1.21 11.14
CA PHE A 112 -9.86 1.66 9.95
C PHE A 112 -8.36 1.34 10.02
N LEU A 113 -7.75 1.38 11.22
CA LEU A 113 -6.36 0.96 11.40
C LEU A 113 -6.20 -0.55 11.17
N ALA A 114 -7.11 -1.38 11.69
CA ALA A 114 -7.12 -2.82 11.44
C ALA A 114 -7.35 -3.14 9.96
N LEU A 115 -8.27 -2.42 9.30
CA LEU A 115 -8.53 -2.57 7.87
C LEU A 115 -7.31 -2.18 7.02
N ALA A 116 -6.63 -1.07 7.37
CA ALA A 116 -5.38 -0.66 6.73
C ALA A 116 -4.31 -1.75 6.90
N ALA A 117 -4.09 -2.24 8.12
CA ALA A 117 -3.12 -3.30 8.38
C ALA A 117 -3.42 -4.59 7.59
N GLY A 118 -4.69 -5.04 7.59
CA GLY A 118 -5.11 -6.24 6.86
C GLY A 118 -4.95 -6.13 5.35
N THR A 119 -5.34 -4.99 4.78
CA THR A 119 -5.16 -4.73 3.34
C THR A 119 -3.68 -4.62 2.96
N PHE A 120 -2.84 -4.04 3.81
CA PHE A 120 -1.39 -4.00 3.57
C PHE A 120 -0.77 -5.41 3.52
N ILE A 121 -1.14 -6.28 4.48
CA ILE A 121 -0.69 -7.68 4.49
C ILE A 121 -1.14 -8.38 3.21
N TYR A 122 -2.42 -8.24 2.81
CA TYR A 122 -2.94 -8.81 1.57
C TYR A 122 -2.13 -8.39 0.35
N ILE A 123 -1.92 -7.07 0.16
CA ILE A 123 -1.18 -6.52 -1.00
C ILE A 123 0.26 -7.03 -0.99
N SER A 124 0.92 -7.01 0.17
CA SER A 124 2.31 -7.45 0.28
C SER A 124 2.47 -8.93 -0.07
N ALA A 125 1.55 -9.79 0.38
CA ALA A 125 1.64 -11.23 0.20
C ALA A 125 1.21 -11.68 -1.20
N LEU A 126 0.05 -11.21 -1.66
CA LEU A 126 -0.60 -11.75 -2.86
C LEU A 126 -0.37 -10.93 -4.12
N ASP A 127 -0.25 -9.60 -4.00
CA ASP A 127 0.06 -8.78 -5.17
C ASP A 127 1.58 -8.74 -5.38
N ILE A 128 2.37 -8.41 -4.36
CA ILE A 128 3.81 -8.15 -4.51
C ILE A 128 4.66 -9.42 -4.40
N LEU A 129 4.59 -10.13 -3.27
CA LEU A 129 5.46 -11.30 -3.01
C LEU A 129 5.15 -12.44 -3.97
N GLN A 130 3.89 -12.77 -4.18
CA GLN A 130 3.51 -13.84 -5.10
C GLN A 130 4.00 -13.56 -6.53
N ASP A 131 3.80 -12.35 -7.08
CA ASP A 131 4.31 -11.99 -8.42
C ASP A 131 5.83 -12.14 -8.49
N GLU A 132 6.57 -11.65 -7.48
CA GLU A 132 8.02 -11.75 -7.48
C GLU A 132 8.50 -13.20 -7.35
N PHE A 133 7.88 -14.04 -6.51
CA PHE A 133 8.30 -15.43 -6.32
C PHE A 133 7.97 -16.35 -7.50
N LEU A 134 6.93 -16.04 -8.28
CA LEU A 134 6.58 -16.78 -9.50
C LEU A 134 7.53 -16.51 -10.66
N ARG A 135 8.23 -15.37 -10.66
CA ARG A 135 9.21 -15.05 -11.70
C ARG A 135 10.47 -15.93 -11.61
N PRO A 136 11.17 -16.24 -12.72
CA PRO A 136 12.46 -16.94 -12.70
C PRO A 136 13.51 -16.16 -11.90
N GLY A 137 14.42 -16.84 -11.21
CA GLY A 137 15.51 -16.20 -10.45
C GLY A 137 15.96 -17.02 -9.23
N SER A 138 16.98 -16.54 -8.52
CA SER A 138 17.49 -17.21 -7.33
C SER A 138 16.53 -17.07 -6.15
N ARG A 139 15.96 -18.20 -5.71
CA ARG A 139 14.98 -18.22 -4.60
C ARG A 139 15.55 -17.66 -3.29
N TRP A 140 16.83 -17.91 -3.04
CA TRP A 140 17.52 -17.41 -1.84
C TRP A 140 17.62 -15.88 -1.80
N ALA A 141 17.94 -15.23 -2.92
CA ALA A 141 18.02 -13.76 -2.95
C ALA A 141 16.65 -13.12 -2.67
N LYS A 142 15.56 -13.72 -3.19
CA LYS A 142 14.18 -13.27 -2.94
C LYS A 142 13.78 -13.41 -1.47
N TRP A 143 14.14 -14.53 -0.84
CA TRP A 143 13.91 -14.71 0.59
C TRP A 143 14.71 -13.73 1.44
N LEU A 144 15.98 -13.51 1.10
CA LEU A 144 16.83 -12.55 1.80
C LEU A 144 16.32 -11.11 1.66
N SER A 145 15.89 -10.70 0.47
CA SER A 145 15.32 -9.36 0.25
C SER A 145 13.98 -9.19 0.98
N ALA A 146 13.11 -10.20 0.95
CA ALA A 146 11.85 -10.19 1.69
C ALA A 146 12.09 -10.11 3.21
N ALA A 147 13.00 -10.94 3.74
CA ALA A 147 13.36 -10.93 5.16
C ALA A 147 13.97 -9.59 5.57
N PHE A 148 14.83 -9.00 4.72
CA PHE A 148 15.40 -7.67 4.94
C PHE A 148 14.32 -6.58 4.98
N ALA A 149 13.36 -6.61 4.05
CA ALA A 149 12.26 -5.65 4.03
C ALA A 149 11.37 -5.75 5.29
N VAL A 150 11.05 -6.98 5.72
CA VAL A 150 10.29 -7.21 6.96
C VAL A 150 11.07 -6.74 8.18
N ALA A 151 12.37 -7.05 8.26
CA ALA A 151 13.23 -6.63 9.36
C ALA A 151 13.31 -5.09 9.45
N LEU A 152 13.46 -4.41 8.32
CA LEU A 152 13.48 -2.95 8.24
C LEU A 152 12.20 -2.32 8.79
N MET A 153 11.03 -2.87 8.41
CA MET A 153 9.74 -2.38 8.93
C MET A 153 9.54 -2.71 10.41
N ALA A 154 9.99 -3.88 10.87
CA ALA A 154 9.93 -4.26 12.27
C ALA A 154 10.81 -3.34 13.16
N LEU A 155 12.00 -2.94 12.68
CA LEU A 155 12.87 -1.99 13.36
C LEU A 155 12.19 -0.63 13.56
N LEU A 156 11.45 -0.15 12.57
CA LEU A 156 10.68 1.09 12.69
C LEU A 156 9.59 0.98 13.76
N SER A 157 8.90 -0.16 13.85
CA SER A 157 7.86 -0.39 14.87
C SER A 157 8.36 -0.47 16.32
N ILE A 158 9.67 -0.52 16.56
CA ILE A 158 10.20 -0.48 17.93
C ILE A 158 10.10 0.94 18.51
N TRP A 159 10.15 1.96 17.65
CA TRP A 159 10.25 3.37 18.03
C TRP A 159 9.00 4.18 17.66
N VAL A 160 8.03 3.52 17.03
CA VAL A 160 6.73 4.06 16.57
C VAL A 160 5.64 3.31 17.31
#